data_AF-A0A2M8UFL0-F1
#
_entry.id   AF-A0A2M8UFL0-F1
#
_cell.length_a   1.000
_cell.length_b   1.000
_cell.length_c   1.000
_cell.angle_alpha   90.00
_cell.angle_beta   90.00
_cell.angle_gamma   90.00
#
_symmetry.space_group_name_H-M   'P 1'
#
loop_
_entity.id
_entity.type
_entity.pdbx_description
1 polymer ?
#
loop_
_entity_poly.entity_id
_entity_poly.type
_entity_poly.pdbx_seq_one_letter_code
_entity_poly.pdbx_strand_id
1 'polypeptide(L)'
;MSETVTPPPAKSRVNRWLAVALIASVAINLGFAGFGAVRYFKYREFAERRGWQIEDQVARRLPDNARQAFRQAFEEGRKGGNVSHHQMRRDLSAALGAKPYDHNRLAAVLDEHRRRLDQLQAGMQAGMLAAADAMTPEQRQEFAERMLRHGSKQKRDEMPPPSPSPRH
;
A
#
# COMPACT_ATOMS: atom_id res chain seq x y z
N MET A 1 75.23 -8.63 39.27
CA MET A 1 74.44 -7.39 39.52
C MET A 1 73.63 -7.10 38.27
N SER A 2 72.36 -6.75 38.50
CA SER A 2 71.24 -6.62 37.57
C SER A 2 71.43 -5.54 36.48
N GLU A 3 70.68 -5.66 35.38
CA GLU A 3 69.69 -4.65 34.96
C GLU A 3 68.91 -5.11 33.72
N THR A 4 67.68 -5.59 33.90
CA THR A 4 66.66 -5.68 32.85
C THR A 4 65.80 -4.42 32.90
N VAL A 5 65.91 -3.57 31.89
CA VAL A 5 65.06 -2.39 31.71
C VAL A 5 63.69 -2.83 31.17
N THR A 6 62.65 -2.72 32.01
CA THR A 6 61.24 -2.93 31.61
C THR A 6 60.66 -1.60 31.10
N PRO A 7 60.10 -1.52 29.88
CA PRO A 7 59.42 -0.30 29.43
C PRO A 7 58.02 -0.16 30.09
N PRO A 8 57.56 1.08 30.37
CA PRO A 8 56.29 1.31 31.06
C PRO A 8 55.08 1.04 30.13
N PRO A 9 53.92 0.62 30.69
CA PRO A 9 52.72 0.34 29.91
C PRO A 9 52.11 1.62 29.34
N ALA A 10 51.93 1.67 28.02
CA ALA A 10 51.26 2.77 27.33
C ALA A 10 49.76 2.80 27.73
N LYS A 11 49.35 3.83 28.49
CA LYS A 11 47.94 4.07 28.83
C LYS A 11 47.16 4.43 27.56
N SER A 12 46.25 3.54 27.11
CA SER A 12 45.36 3.84 26.00
C SER A 12 44.37 4.93 26.40
N ARG A 13 44.65 6.19 26.04
CA ARG A 13 43.65 7.25 26.11
C ARG A 13 42.60 6.90 25.07
N VAL A 14 41.45 6.39 25.49
CA VAL A 14 40.28 6.24 24.61
C VAL A 14 40.02 7.63 24.04
N ASN A 15 40.28 7.78 22.74
CA ASN A 15 40.27 9.07 22.09
C ASN A 15 38.84 9.61 22.20
N ARG A 16 38.64 10.72 22.92
CA ARG A 16 37.31 11.30 23.14
C ARG A 16 36.60 11.58 21.81
N TRP A 17 37.35 11.86 20.75
CA TRP A 17 36.86 11.97 19.38
C TRP A 17 36.32 10.66 18.81
N LEU A 18 36.94 9.53 19.13
CA LEU A 18 36.44 8.20 18.74
C LEU A 18 35.12 7.88 19.48
N ALA A 19 35.03 8.21 20.76
CA ALA A 19 33.79 8.04 21.53
C ALA A 19 32.65 8.93 20.98
N VAL A 20 32.94 10.18 20.63
CA VAL A 20 31.97 11.10 20.01
C VAL A 20 31.55 10.61 18.62
N ALA A 21 32.49 10.16 17.79
CA ALA A 21 32.18 9.58 16.46
C ALA A 21 31.31 8.32 16.58
N LEU A 22 31.56 7.49 17.59
CA LEU A 22 30.77 6.30 17.86
C LEU A 22 29.33 6.66 18.25
N ILE A 23 29.17 7.61 19.19
CA ILE A 23 27.84 8.08 19.63
C ILE A 23 27.07 8.70 18.46
N ALA A 24 27.74 9.52 17.64
CA ALA A 24 27.13 10.11 16.45
C ALA A 24 26.69 9.04 15.45
N SER A 25 27.53 8.04 15.19
CA SER A 25 27.18 6.92 14.30
C SER A 25 25.98 6.13 14.82
N VAL A 26 25.96 5.81 16.11
CA VAL A 26 24.84 5.10 16.75
C VAL A 26 23.56 5.93 16.66
N ALA A 27 23.60 7.23 16.98
CA ALA A 27 22.44 8.12 16.90
C ALA A 27 21.88 8.24 15.48
N ILE A 28 22.75 8.32 14.46
CA ILE A 28 22.35 8.34 13.05
C ILE A 28 21.68 7.02 12.65
N ASN A 29 22.27 5.88 13.02
CA ASN A 29 21.69 4.56 12.73
C ASN A 29 20.33 4.37 13.42
N LEU A 30 20.18 4.80 14.68
CA LEU A 30 18.90 4.75 15.39
C LEU A 30 17.89 5.73 14.80
N GLY A 31 18.32 6.90 14.32
CA GLY A 31 17.46 7.86 13.62
C GLY A 31 16.88 7.26 12.33
N PHE A 32 17.70 6.58 11.52
CA PHE A 32 17.23 5.88 10.33
C PHE A 32 16.34 4.68 10.65
N ALA A 33 16.69 3.89 11.67
CA ALA A 33 15.89 2.74 12.11
C ALA A 33 14.52 3.19 12.67
N GLY A 34 14.49 4.25 13.48
CA GLY A 34 13.27 4.83 14.05
C GLY A 34 12.40 5.49 12.99
N PHE A 35 12.98 6.26 12.07
CA PHE A 35 12.25 6.86 10.94
C PHE A 35 11.67 5.77 10.01
N GLY A 36 12.46 4.73 9.74
CA GLY A 36 12.03 3.54 9.00
C GLY A 36 10.89 2.79 9.71
N ALA A 37 10.99 2.58 11.02
CA ALA A 37 9.98 1.90 11.83
C ALA A 37 8.66 2.69 11.88
N VAL A 38 8.71 4.00 12.14
CA VAL A 38 7.52 4.86 12.16
C VAL A 38 6.84 4.87 10.79
N ARG A 39 7.61 4.99 9.70
CA ARG A 39 7.04 4.83 8.36
C ARG A 39 6.46 3.44 8.16
N TYR A 40 7.18 2.40 8.53
CA TYR A 40 6.72 1.03 8.36
C TYR A 40 5.38 0.79 9.06
N PHE A 41 5.22 1.22 10.31
CA PHE A 41 3.95 1.11 11.04
C PHE A 41 2.84 1.99 10.44
N LYS A 42 3.14 3.25 10.11
CA LYS A 42 2.15 4.15 9.53
C LYS A 42 1.68 3.67 8.15
N TYR A 43 2.59 3.17 7.32
CA TYR A 43 2.25 2.60 6.02
C TYR A 43 1.51 1.26 6.16
N ARG A 44 1.82 0.42 7.17
CA ARG A 44 1.08 -0.82 7.48
C ARG A 44 -0.42 -0.57 7.61
N GLU A 45 -0.77 0.41 8.43
CA GLU A 45 -2.16 0.82 8.68
C GLU A 45 -2.88 1.34 7.41
N PHE A 46 -2.16 2.07 6.53
CA PHE A 46 -2.76 2.59 5.30
C PHE A 46 -2.96 1.53 4.20
N ALA A 47 -2.07 0.55 4.06
CA ALA A 47 -2.22 -0.43 2.97
C ALA A 47 -3.13 -1.61 3.33
N GLU A 48 -3.25 -2.00 4.61
CA GLU A 48 -4.30 -2.92 5.06
C GLU A 48 -5.69 -2.33 4.80
N ARG A 49 -5.85 -1.01 4.97
CA ARG A 49 -7.11 -0.31 4.65
C ARG A 49 -7.40 -0.20 3.15
N ARG A 50 -6.40 -0.17 2.26
CA ARG A 50 -6.61 0.06 0.82
C ARG A 50 -7.27 -1.11 0.08
N GLY A 51 -6.97 -2.35 0.47
CA GLY A 51 -7.62 -3.54 -0.11
C GLY A 51 -9.13 -3.55 0.16
N TRP A 52 -9.53 -3.19 1.38
CA TRP A 52 -10.95 -3.02 1.76
C TRP A 52 -11.61 -1.77 1.16
N GLN A 53 -10.84 -0.77 0.71
CA GLN A 53 -11.42 0.45 0.17
C GLN A 53 -12.01 0.28 -1.22
N ILE A 54 -11.47 -0.59 -2.09
CA ILE A 54 -12.01 -0.70 -3.47
C ILE A 54 -13.41 -1.32 -3.43
N GLU A 55 -13.53 -2.45 -2.74
CA GLU A 55 -14.82 -3.12 -2.51
C GLU A 55 -15.81 -2.14 -1.85
N ASP A 56 -15.41 -1.50 -0.74
CA ASP A 56 -16.32 -0.65 0.02
C ASP A 56 -16.67 0.65 -0.75
N GLN A 57 -15.78 1.20 -1.58
CA GLN A 57 -16.09 2.33 -2.45
C GLN A 57 -17.12 1.99 -3.52
N VAL A 58 -17.06 0.78 -4.09
CA VAL A 58 -18.03 0.30 -5.08
C VAL A 58 -19.36 -0.02 -4.38
N ALA A 59 -19.31 -0.76 -3.27
CA ALA A 59 -20.45 -1.14 -2.45
C ALA A 59 -21.26 0.06 -1.94
N ARG A 60 -20.60 1.15 -1.51
CA ARG A 60 -21.26 2.39 -1.06
C ARG A 60 -22.05 3.11 -2.15
N ARG A 61 -21.76 2.88 -3.43
CA ARG A 61 -22.49 3.49 -4.54
C ARG A 61 -23.75 2.71 -4.92
N LEU A 62 -23.79 1.43 -4.54
CA LEU A 62 -24.92 0.53 -4.77
C LEU A 62 -26.06 0.78 -3.78
N PRO A 63 -27.32 0.55 -4.20
CA PRO A 63 -28.45 0.50 -3.28
C PRO A 63 -28.29 -0.67 -2.28
N ASP A 64 -28.95 -0.58 -1.12
CA ASP A 64 -28.64 -1.44 0.03
C ASP A 64 -28.84 -2.95 -0.23
N ASN A 65 -29.87 -3.32 -0.99
CA ASN A 65 -30.13 -4.69 -1.48
C ASN A 65 -28.97 -5.21 -2.34
N ALA A 66 -28.51 -4.41 -3.30
CA ALA A 66 -27.42 -4.75 -4.20
C ALA A 66 -26.05 -4.75 -3.50
N ARG A 67 -25.90 -3.94 -2.43
CA ARG A 67 -24.68 -3.87 -1.63
C ARG A 67 -24.38 -5.19 -0.92
N GLN A 68 -25.38 -5.82 -0.31
CA GLN A 68 -25.18 -7.10 0.37
C GLN A 68 -24.87 -8.21 -0.63
N ALA A 69 -25.60 -8.28 -1.74
CA ALA A 69 -25.36 -9.23 -2.82
C ALA A 69 -23.94 -9.08 -3.40
N PHE A 70 -23.50 -7.84 -3.64
CA PHE A 70 -22.14 -7.53 -4.09
C PHE A 70 -21.08 -8.07 -3.12
N ARG A 71 -21.19 -7.75 -1.82
CA ARG A 71 -20.20 -8.16 -0.82
C ARG A 71 -20.10 -9.67 -0.68
N GLN A 72 -21.24 -10.37 -0.66
CA GLN A 72 -21.25 -11.83 -0.56
C GLN A 72 -20.59 -12.49 -1.77
N ALA A 73 -20.99 -12.09 -2.99
CA ALA A 73 -20.43 -12.64 -4.22
C ALA A 73 -18.96 -12.24 -4.42
N PHE A 74 -18.56 -11.04 -4.00
CA PHE A 74 -17.17 -10.59 -4.02
C PHE A 74 -16.29 -11.44 -3.11
N GLU A 75 -16.72 -11.66 -1.85
CA GLU A 75 -15.96 -12.46 -0.89
C GLU A 75 -15.86 -13.92 -1.34
N GLU A 76 -16.92 -14.46 -1.94
CA GLU A 76 -16.93 -15.81 -2.51
C GLU A 76 -15.99 -15.94 -3.72
N GLY A 77 -15.97 -14.96 -4.63
CA GLY A 77 -15.05 -14.94 -5.76
C GLY A 77 -13.59 -14.72 -5.36
N ARG A 78 -13.34 -14.07 -4.21
CA ARG A 78 -12.01 -13.80 -3.65
C ARG A 78 -11.51 -14.86 -2.68
N LYS A 79 -12.13 -16.05 -2.62
CA LYS A 79 -11.75 -17.17 -1.70
C LYS A 79 -10.25 -17.56 -1.70
N GLY A 80 -9.43 -17.06 -2.63
CA GLY A 80 -7.98 -17.27 -2.69
C GLY A 80 -7.07 -16.20 -2.04
N GLY A 81 -7.61 -15.15 -1.41
CA GLY A 81 -6.83 -14.30 -0.48
C GLY A 81 -6.89 -12.80 -0.74
N ASN A 82 -6.35 -12.02 0.20
CA ASN A 82 -6.32 -10.57 0.13
C ASN A 82 -5.02 -10.09 -0.54
N VAL A 83 -5.11 -9.13 -1.47
CA VAL A 83 -3.94 -8.53 -2.10
C VAL A 83 -3.33 -7.52 -1.12
N SER A 84 -2.43 -8.00 -0.25
CA SER A 84 -1.65 -7.12 0.61
C SER A 84 -0.48 -6.52 -0.17
N HIS A 85 -0.57 -5.21 -0.47
CA HIS A 85 0.54 -4.46 -1.08
C HIS A 85 1.83 -4.51 -0.25
N HIS A 86 1.72 -4.65 1.08
CA HIS A 86 2.89 -4.81 1.94
C HIS A 86 3.58 -6.14 1.77
N GLN A 87 2.79 -7.21 1.73
CA GLN A 87 3.31 -8.55 1.54
C GLN A 87 4.01 -8.64 0.18
N MET A 88 3.37 -8.14 -0.88
CA MET A 88 3.94 -8.03 -2.22
C MET A 88 5.28 -7.26 -2.22
N ARG A 89 5.33 -6.08 -1.59
CA ARG A 89 6.58 -5.29 -1.52
C ARG A 89 7.68 -6.03 -0.78
N ARG A 90 7.34 -6.71 0.32
CA ARG A 90 8.30 -7.50 1.10
C ARG A 90 8.83 -8.67 0.27
N ASP A 91 7.96 -9.40 -0.40
CA ASP A 91 8.33 -10.59 -1.18
C ASP A 91 9.20 -10.21 -2.39
N LEU A 92 8.87 -9.12 -3.09
CA LEU A 92 9.69 -8.57 -4.16
C LEU A 92 11.05 -8.07 -3.66
N SER A 93 11.07 -7.34 -2.53
CA SER A 93 12.30 -6.86 -1.91
C SER A 93 13.21 -8.02 -1.49
N ALA A 94 12.65 -9.10 -0.95
CA ALA A 94 13.39 -10.29 -0.56
C ALA A 94 13.95 -11.05 -1.78
N ALA A 95 13.17 -11.17 -2.86
CA ALA A 95 13.62 -11.83 -4.09
C ALA A 95 14.73 -11.04 -4.80
N LEU A 96 14.60 -9.71 -4.88
CA LEU A 96 15.60 -8.83 -5.52
C LEU A 96 16.87 -8.67 -4.68
N GLY A 97 16.75 -8.69 -3.34
CA GLY A 97 17.87 -8.55 -2.42
C GLY A 97 18.69 -9.83 -2.19
N ALA A 98 18.30 -10.95 -2.79
CA ALA A 98 18.98 -12.23 -2.62
C ALA A 98 20.40 -12.20 -3.22
N LYS A 99 21.34 -12.84 -2.51
CA LYS A 99 22.72 -13.04 -2.98
C LYS A 99 23.08 -14.52 -2.85
N PRO A 100 23.25 -15.26 -3.96
CA PRO A 100 23.15 -14.80 -5.36
C PRO A 100 21.71 -14.42 -5.78
N TYR A 101 21.60 -13.67 -6.88
CA TYR A 101 20.31 -13.37 -7.49
C TYR A 101 19.64 -14.65 -8.00
N ASP A 102 18.35 -14.80 -7.72
CA ASP A 102 17.53 -15.94 -8.14
C ASP A 102 16.37 -15.45 -9.00
N HIS A 103 16.52 -15.62 -10.32
CA HIS A 103 15.50 -15.28 -11.31
C HIS A 103 14.18 -16.05 -11.08
N ASN A 104 14.27 -17.34 -10.75
CA ASN A 104 13.09 -18.20 -10.62
C ASN A 104 12.27 -17.82 -9.39
N ARG A 105 12.94 -17.42 -8.32
CA ARG A 105 12.28 -16.88 -7.12
C ARG A 105 11.54 -15.59 -7.41
N LEU A 106 12.13 -14.66 -8.18
CA LEU A 106 11.44 -13.43 -8.57
C LEU A 106 10.23 -13.72 -9.47
N ALA A 107 10.39 -14.60 -10.46
CA ALA A 107 9.31 -15.00 -11.34
C ALA A 107 8.13 -15.62 -10.57
N ALA A 108 8.40 -16.49 -9.59
CA ALA A 108 7.38 -17.10 -8.75
C ALA A 108 6.60 -16.06 -7.91
N VAL A 109 7.29 -15.05 -7.35
CA VAL A 109 6.63 -13.96 -6.59
C VAL A 109 5.71 -13.15 -7.50
N LEU A 110 6.14 -12.87 -8.74
CA LEU A 110 5.32 -12.13 -9.71
C LEU A 110 4.10 -12.94 -10.17
N ASP A 111 4.26 -14.24 -10.43
CA ASP A 111 3.16 -15.12 -10.84
C ASP A 111 2.11 -15.25 -9.73
N GLU A 112 2.55 -15.43 -8.49
CA GLU A 112 1.66 -15.43 -7.33
C GLU A 112 0.91 -14.11 -7.19
N HIS A 113 1.59 -12.97 -7.41
CA HIS A 113 0.92 -11.67 -7.38
C HIS A 113 -0.15 -11.54 -8.47
N ARG A 114 0.15 -12.00 -9.69
CA ARG A 114 -0.79 -12.04 -10.81
C ARG A 114 -2.04 -12.87 -10.46
N ARG A 115 -1.87 -14.08 -9.93
CA ARG A 115 -2.99 -14.94 -9.54
C ARG A 115 -3.93 -14.27 -8.53
N ARG A 116 -3.37 -13.55 -7.55
CA ARG A 116 -4.18 -12.80 -6.57
C ARG A 116 -4.93 -11.63 -7.19
N LEU A 117 -4.35 -10.95 -8.18
CA LEU A 117 -5.04 -9.91 -8.94
C LEU A 117 -6.17 -10.49 -9.79
N ASP A 118 -5.94 -11.64 -10.43
CA ASP A 118 -6.96 -12.33 -11.23
C ASP A 118 -8.16 -12.74 -10.35
N GLN A 119 -7.91 -13.24 -9.13
CA GLN A 119 -8.96 -13.55 -8.16
C GLN A 119 -9.71 -12.31 -7.67
N LEU A 120 -9.01 -11.20 -7.42
CA LEU A 120 -9.65 -9.94 -7.06
C LEU A 120 -10.57 -9.45 -8.19
N GLN A 121 -10.11 -9.54 -9.44
CA GLN A 121 -10.90 -9.17 -10.61
C GLN A 121 -12.11 -10.08 -10.77
N ALA A 122 -11.95 -11.40 -10.61
CA ALA A 122 -13.06 -12.35 -10.66
C ALA A 122 -14.11 -12.05 -9.58
N GLY A 123 -13.69 -11.78 -8.34
CA GLY A 123 -14.58 -11.35 -7.27
C GLY A 123 -15.32 -10.06 -7.59
N MET A 124 -14.65 -9.05 -8.15
CA MET A 124 -15.30 -7.80 -8.58
C MET A 124 -16.37 -8.05 -9.64
N GLN A 125 -16.07 -8.89 -10.65
CA GLN A 125 -17.01 -9.23 -11.72
C GLN A 125 -18.23 -9.97 -11.17
N ALA A 126 -18.01 -10.99 -10.33
CA ALA A 126 -19.08 -11.73 -9.67
C ALA A 126 -19.95 -10.83 -8.79
N GLY A 127 -19.32 -9.95 -8.00
CA GLY A 127 -20.02 -8.96 -7.18
C GLY A 127 -20.89 -8.03 -8.02
N MET A 128 -20.39 -7.51 -9.14
CA MET A 128 -21.15 -6.61 -10.01
C MET A 128 -22.34 -7.31 -10.67
N LEU A 129 -22.21 -8.58 -11.07
CA LEU A 129 -23.32 -9.36 -11.61
C LEU A 129 -24.39 -9.58 -10.53
N ALA A 130 -24.00 -10.03 -9.34
CA ALA A 130 -24.92 -10.24 -8.23
C ALA A 130 -25.64 -8.94 -7.81
N ALA A 131 -24.93 -7.81 -7.85
CA ALA A 131 -25.52 -6.50 -7.62
C ALA A 131 -26.59 -6.16 -8.67
N ALA A 132 -26.32 -6.44 -9.96
CA ALA A 132 -27.24 -6.18 -11.05
C ALA A 132 -28.51 -7.05 -10.98
N ASP A 133 -28.37 -8.31 -10.57
CA ASP A 133 -29.48 -9.25 -10.37
C ASP A 133 -30.37 -8.85 -9.17
N ALA A 134 -29.76 -8.30 -8.12
CA ALA A 134 -30.49 -7.82 -6.94
C ALA A 134 -31.22 -6.49 -7.17
N MET A 135 -30.85 -5.71 -8.19
CA MET A 135 -31.47 -4.42 -8.50
C MET A 135 -32.77 -4.57 -9.30
N THR A 136 -33.74 -3.68 -9.05
CA THR A 136 -34.89 -3.52 -9.97
C THR A 136 -34.45 -2.85 -11.29
N PRO A 137 -35.26 -2.94 -12.37
CA PRO A 137 -34.96 -2.23 -13.62
C PRO A 137 -34.72 -0.73 -13.43
N GLU A 138 -35.51 -0.08 -12.59
CA GLU A 138 -35.41 1.36 -12.29
C GLU A 138 -34.11 1.67 -11.54
N GLN A 139 -33.76 0.85 -10.54
CA GLN A 139 -32.50 0.99 -9.79
C GLN A 139 -31.28 0.82 -10.71
N ARG A 140 -31.33 -0.11 -11.67
CA ARG A 140 -30.26 -0.29 -12.66
C ARG A 140 -30.11 0.92 -13.57
N GLN A 141 -31.22 1.51 -14.04
CA GLN A 141 -31.18 2.73 -14.86
C GLN A 141 -30.61 3.91 -14.07
N GLU A 142 -31.09 4.15 -12.85
CA GLU A 142 -30.58 5.24 -12.02
C GLU A 142 -29.08 5.06 -11.72
N PHE A 143 -28.65 3.84 -11.43
CA PHE A 143 -27.25 3.52 -11.21
C PHE A 143 -26.38 3.78 -12.46
N ALA A 144 -26.85 3.36 -13.64
CA ALA A 144 -26.16 3.60 -14.91
C ALA A 144 -26.01 5.11 -15.20
N GLU A 145 -27.07 5.90 -14.98
CA GLU A 145 -27.00 7.35 -15.16
C GLU A 145 -26.05 8.03 -14.15
N ARG A 146 -26.05 7.59 -12.89
CA ARG A 146 -25.13 8.09 -11.86
C ARG A 146 -23.67 7.78 -12.21
N MET A 147 -23.41 6.61 -12.80
CA MET A 147 -22.07 6.20 -13.23
C MET A 147 -21.53 7.11 -14.34
N LEU A 148 -22.37 7.47 -15.32
CA LEU A 148 -22.01 8.41 -16.40
C LEU A 148 -21.72 9.83 -15.89
N ARG A 149 -22.52 10.32 -14.92
CA ARG A 149 -22.39 11.68 -14.35
C ARG A 149 -21.09 11.89 -13.54
N HIS A 150 -20.53 10.83 -12.96
CA HIS A 150 -19.28 10.92 -12.21
C HIS A 150 -18.01 10.80 -13.08
N GLY A 151 -18.11 10.25 -14.29
CA GLY A 151 -16.99 10.18 -15.25
C GLY A 151 -16.73 11.50 -15.99
N SER A 152 -17.69 12.42 -16.02
CA SER A 152 -17.65 13.64 -16.86
C SER A 152 -17.16 14.91 -16.15
N LYS A 153 -16.74 14.83 -14.87
CA LYS A 153 -16.30 16.02 -14.11
C LYS A 153 -15.05 16.71 -14.66
N GLN A 154 -14.28 16.06 -15.54
CA GLN A 154 -13.09 16.67 -16.17
C GLN A 154 -13.42 17.90 -17.05
N LYS A 155 -14.67 18.05 -17.55
CA LYS A 155 -15.04 19.15 -18.46
C LYS A 155 -15.53 20.44 -17.77
N ARG A 156 -15.67 20.48 -16.45
CA ARG A 156 -16.17 21.68 -15.75
C ARG A 156 -15.08 22.69 -15.38
N ASP A 157 -13.82 22.27 -15.37
CA ASP A 157 -12.68 23.15 -15.05
C ASP A 157 -12.16 23.94 -16.27
N GLU A 158 -12.65 23.65 -17.49
CA GLU A 158 -12.31 24.40 -18.71
C GLU A 158 -13.26 25.58 -19.02
N MET A 159 -14.35 25.75 -18.25
CA MET A 159 -15.24 26.90 -18.46
C MET A 159 -14.70 28.12 -17.70
N PRO A 160 -14.33 29.22 -18.39
CA PRO A 160 -13.93 30.44 -17.73
C PRO A 160 -15.06 30.95 -16.83
N PRO A 161 -14.75 31.54 -15.67
CA PRO A 161 -15.76 32.02 -14.73
C PRO A 161 -16.70 33.01 -15.42
N PRO A 162 -18.02 32.95 -15.16
CA PRO A 162 -18.96 33.90 -15.74
C PRO A 162 -18.59 35.31 -15.31
N SER A 163 -18.53 36.22 -16.28
CA SER A 163 -18.22 37.64 -16.08
C SER A 163 -19.12 38.24 -14.99
N PRO A 164 -18.56 39.01 -14.03
CA PRO A 164 -19.37 39.63 -13.00
C PRO A 164 -20.35 40.62 -13.62
N SER A 165 -21.65 40.44 -13.35
CA SER A 165 -22.70 41.35 -13.79
C SER A 165 -22.46 42.78 -13.26
N PRO A 166 -22.69 43.81 -14.08
CA PRO A 166 -22.56 45.20 -13.64
C PRO A 166 -23.58 45.48 -12.53
N ARG A 167 -23.09 46.00 -11.40
CA ARG A 167 -23.94 46.53 -10.33
C ARG A 167 -24.57 47.83 -10.83
N HIS A 168 -25.89 47.86 -10.95
CA HIS A 168 -26.67 49.09 -11.03
C HIS A 168 -26.96 49.61 -9.62
#